data_AF-A0A269VXA0-F1
#
_entry.id   AF-A0A269VXA0-F1
#
_cell.length_a   1.000
_cell.length_b   1.000
_cell.length_c   1.000
_cell.angle_alpha   90.00
_cell.angle_beta   90.00
_cell.angle_gamma   90.00
#
_symmetry.space_group_name_H-M   'P 1'
#
loop_
_entity.id
_entity.type
_entity.pdbx_description
1 polymer ?
#
loop_
_entity_poly.entity_id
_entity_poly.type
_entity_poly.pdbx_seq_one_letter_code
_entity_poly.pdbx_strand_id
1 'polypeptide(L)'
;MNSDQSVQALTDRLNRVSAQLAQVEQGGSSDSLASIIQELGQMGSDIQSAQSAASPDRSEQVRTELVHCRMVLHEMMSRIEQLRTTSAERYREALGEEKDAFEQLDEASQQSRSPEGYRHRQAFYQLDQLSQQIHQLDGSLLDAGYQMGRSQLAPSAGEAVETDAYTVGTEDDTGLYS
;
A
#
# COMPACT_ATOMS: atom_id res chain seq x y z
N MET A 1 -4.95 -20.94 -4.39
CA MET A 1 -5.83 -19.89 -3.81
C MET A 1 -6.32 -19.05 -4.96
N ASN A 2 -7.63 -18.76 -5.04
CA ASN A 2 -8.14 -17.85 -6.07
C ASN A 2 -7.85 -16.39 -5.65
N SER A 3 -7.74 -15.47 -6.60
CA SER A 3 -7.40 -14.06 -6.37
C SER A 3 -8.31 -13.36 -5.34
N ASP A 4 -9.60 -13.65 -5.36
CA ASP A 4 -10.59 -13.03 -4.44
C ASP A 4 -10.30 -13.38 -2.97
N GLN A 5 -9.93 -14.63 -2.69
CA GLN A 5 -9.56 -15.05 -1.34
C GLN A 5 -8.26 -14.37 -0.87
N SER A 6 -7.40 -13.98 -1.81
CA SER A 6 -6.12 -13.37 -1.51
C SER A 6 -6.28 -11.87 -1.20
N VAL A 7 -7.15 -11.16 -1.93
CA VAL A 7 -7.43 -9.73 -1.70
C VAL A 7 -8.35 -9.51 -0.49
N GLN A 8 -9.31 -10.41 -0.26
CA GLN A 8 -10.07 -10.39 1.00
C GLN A 8 -9.17 -10.64 2.21
N ALA A 9 -8.25 -11.62 2.14
CA ALA A 9 -7.30 -11.89 3.22
C ALA A 9 -6.37 -10.68 3.48
N LEU A 10 -5.96 -9.99 2.42
CA LEU A 10 -5.21 -8.74 2.54
C LEU A 10 -6.02 -7.66 3.26
N THR A 11 -7.28 -7.47 2.85
CA THR A 11 -8.20 -6.50 3.47
C THR A 11 -8.38 -6.77 4.95
N ASP A 12 -8.66 -8.02 5.33
CA ASP A 12 -8.85 -8.41 6.73
C ASP A 12 -7.59 -8.17 7.55
N ARG A 13 -6.41 -8.45 6.98
CA ARG A 13 -5.13 -8.25 7.64
C ARG A 13 -4.81 -6.77 7.81
N LEU A 14 -5.09 -5.96 6.80
CA LEU A 14 -4.92 -4.51 6.84
C LEU A 14 -5.80 -3.87 7.91
N ASN A 15 -7.06 -4.30 8.02
CA ASN A 15 -7.98 -3.85 9.06
C ASN A 15 -7.50 -4.23 10.46
N ARG A 16 -6.94 -5.44 10.64
CA ARG A 16 -6.32 -5.84 11.92
C ARG A 16 -5.12 -4.96 12.27
N VAL A 17 -4.24 -4.71 11.32
CA VAL A 17 -3.08 -3.85 11.52
C VAL A 17 -3.49 -2.42 11.85
N SER A 18 -4.49 -1.87 11.15
CA SER A 18 -5.04 -0.53 11.44
C SER A 18 -5.61 -0.46 12.86
N ALA A 19 -6.29 -1.51 13.33
CA ALA A 19 -6.78 -1.60 14.69
C ALA A 19 -5.65 -1.69 15.74
N GLN A 20 -4.59 -2.45 15.47
CA GLN A 20 -3.39 -2.50 16.33
C GLN A 20 -2.72 -1.13 16.44
N LEU A 21 -2.58 -0.42 15.31
CA LEU A 21 -2.02 0.93 15.29
C LEU A 21 -2.86 1.92 16.12
N ALA A 22 -4.19 1.80 16.06
CA ALA A 22 -5.10 2.58 16.91
C ALA A 22 -4.87 2.32 18.41
N GLN A 23 -4.55 1.08 18.79
CA GLN A 23 -4.25 0.74 20.17
C GLN A 23 -2.91 1.33 20.62
N VAL A 24 -1.90 1.38 19.74
CA VAL A 24 -0.62 2.05 20.04
C VAL A 24 -0.82 3.54 20.29
N GLU A 25 -1.65 4.19 19.48
CA GLU A 25 -2.05 5.61 19.67
C GLU A 25 -2.69 5.87 21.04
N GLN A 26 -3.45 4.92 21.57
CA GLN A 26 -4.12 5.03 22.88
C GLN A 26 -3.21 4.65 24.07
N GLY A 27 -1.90 4.50 23.86
CA GLY A 27 -0.93 4.15 24.90
C GLY A 27 -0.59 2.66 24.97
N GLY A 28 -0.81 1.91 23.89
CA GLY A 28 -0.37 0.52 23.74
C GLY A 28 1.16 0.36 23.72
N SER A 29 1.64 -0.88 23.90
CA SER A 29 3.07 -1.21 23.95
C SER A 29 3.79 -0.90 22.63
N SER A 30 5.04 -0.44 22.73
CA SER A 30 5.96 -0.28 21.58
C SER A 30 6.25 -1.60 20.88
N ASP A 31 6.14 -2.74 21.57
CA ASP A 31 6.34 -4.07 20.95
C ASP A 31 5.32 -4.35 19.83
N SER A 32 4.16 -3.71 19.90
CA SER A 32 3.14 -3.77 18.85
C SER A 32 3.64 -3.17 17.52
N LEU A 33 4.51 -2.16 17.55
CA LEU A 33 5.05 -1.55 16.33
C LEU A 33 5.90 -2.53 15.53
N ALA A 34 6.75 -3.31 16.19
CA ALA A 34 7.58 -4.33 15.54
C ALA A 34 6.72 -5.42 14.87
N SER A 35 5.66 -5.86 15.54
CA SER A 35 4.68 -6.81 14.96
C SER A 35 4.01 -6.23 13.72
N ILE A 36 3.56 -4.96 13.79
CA ILE A 36 2.93 -4.29 12.65
C ILE A 36 3.90 -4.20 11.47
N ILE A 37 5.17 -3.85 11.70
CA ILE A 37 6.21 -3.78 10.66
C ILE A 37 6.37 -5.13 9.95
N GLN A 38 6.40 -6.23 10.72
CA GLN A 38 6.51 -7.56 10.14
C GLN A 38 5.26 -7.94 9.33
N GLU A 39 4.07 -7.60 9.84
CA GLU A 39 2.81 -7.88 9.16
C GLU A 39 2.70 -7.12 7.82
N LEU A 40 3.02 -5.82 7.81
CA LEU A 40 3.02 -5.01 6.59
C LEU A 40 4.08 -5.47 5.59
N GLY A 41 5.28 -5.83 6.06
CA GLY A 41 6.33 -6.34 5.19
C GLY A 41 5.92 -7.62 4.44
N GLN A 42 5.17 -8.50 5.09
CA GLN A 42 4.67 -9.72 4.46
C GLN A 42 3.52 -9.45 3.46
N MET A 43 2.67 -8.43 3.72
CA MET A 43 1.57 -8.08 2.81
C MET A 43 2.05 -7.70 1.40
N GLY A 44 3.23 -7.07 1.26
CA GLY A 44 3.78 -6.76 -0.06
C GLY A 44 3.99 -8.01 -0.92
N SER A 45 4.46 -9.10 -0.30
CA SER A 45 4.62 -10.39 -0.99
C SER A 45 3.28 -11.05 -1.34
N ASP A 46 2.27 -10.85 -0.48
CA ASP A 46 0.93 -11.38 -0.69
C ASP A 46 0.23 -10.69 -1.88
N ILE A 47 0.40 -9.37 -2.02
CA ILE A 47 -0.11 -8.59 -3.17
C ILE A 47 0.50 -9.09 -4.47
N GLN A 48 1.82 -9.25 -4.52
CA GLN A 48 2.51 -9.71 -5.72
C GLN A 48 2.04 -11.11 -6.14
N SER A 49 1.81 -11.99 -5.16
CA SER A 49 1.24 -13.31 -5.39
C SER A 49 -0.20 -13.24 -5.92
N ALA A 50 -1.04 -12.38 -5.34
CA ALA A 50 -2.43 -12.18 -5.77
C ALA A 50 -2.55 -11.62 -7.20
N GLN A 51 -1.65 -10.72 -7.60
CA GLN A 51 -1.59 -10.18 -8.97
C GLN A 51 -1.37 -11.29 -10.00
N SER A 52 -0.44 -12.21 -9.74
CA SER A 52 -0.12 -13.31 -10.67
C SER A 52 -1.26 -14.31 -10.89
N ALA A 53 -2.25 -14.35 -9.99
CA ALA A 53 -3.34 -15.32 -9.99
C ALA A 53 -4.71 -14.73 -10.44
N ALA A 54 -4.75 -13.45 -10.83
CA ALA A 54 -6.00 -12.75 -11.13
C ALA A 54 -6.60 -13.17 -12.50
N SER A 55 -7.91 -13.43 -12.53
CA SER A 55 -8.66 -13.71 -13.76
C SER A 55 -9.55 -12.52 -14.18
N PRO A 56 -9.85 -12.35 -15.49
CA PRO A 56 -10.57 -11.17 -16.01
C PRO A 56 -12.03 -11.04 -15.52
N ASP A 57 -12.70 -12.16 -15.22
CA ASP A 57 -14.14 -12.21 -14.96
C ASP A 57 -14.58 -11.66 -13.58
N ARG A 58 -13.64 -11.27 -12.70
CA ARG A 58 -13.93 -10.91 -11.29
C ARG A 58 -13.39 -9.56 -10.83
N SER A 59 -13.09 -8.71 -11.80
CA SER A 59 -12.27 -7.53 -11.55
C SER A 59 -12.91 -6.40 -10.73
N GLU A 60 -14.24 -6.21 -10.80
CA GLU A 60 -14.88 -5.03 -10.19
C GLU A 60 -14.89 -5.13 -8.66
N GLN A 61 -15.18 -6.33 -8.14
CA GLN A 61 -15.10 -6.59 -6.70
C GLN A 61 -13.65 -6.42 -6.22
N VAL A 62 -12.69 -7.02 -6.93
CA VAL A 62 -11.26 -6.89 -6.57
C VAL A 62 -10.80 -5.43 -6.62
N ARG A 63 -11.21 -4.63 -7.61
CA ARG A 63 -10.91 -3.19 -7.65
C ARG A 63 -11.46 -2.46 -6.43
N THR A 64 -12.70 -2.76 -6.05
CA THR A 64 -13.35 -2.14 -4.89
C THR A 64 -12.59 -2.48 -3.61
N GLU A 65 -12.16 -3.73 -3.43
CA GLU A 65 -11.35 -4.17 -2.30
C GLU A 65 -9.97 -3.51 -2.29
N LEU A 66 -9.31 -3.38 -3.45
CA LEU A 66 -8.03 -2.67 -3.57
C LEU A 66 -8.16 -1.18 -3.21
N VAL A 67 -9.22 -0.51 -3.67
CA VAL A 67 -9.51 0.89 -3.28
C VAL A 67 -9.74 0.99 -1.78
N HIS A 68 -10.50 0.07 -1.20
CA HIS A 68 -10.71 0.03 0.25
C HIS A 68 -9.41 -0.16 1.03
N CYS A 69 -8.53 -1.06 0.58
CA CYS A 69 -7.20 -1.23 1.17
C CYS A 69 -6.41 0.09 1.16
N ARG A 70 -6.44 0.83 0.05
CA ARG A 70 -5.74 2.11 -0.06
C ARG A 70 -6.32 3.18 0.87
N MET A 71 -7.64 3.21 1.06
CA MET A 71 -8.27 4.12 2.03
C MET A 71 -7.77 3.86 3.46
N VAL A 72 -7.75 2.59 3.88
CA VAL A 72 -7.25 2.20 5.20
C VAL A 72 -5.75 2.53 5.35
N LEU A 73 -4.95 2.36 4.31
CA LEU A 73 -3.54 2.77 4.33
C LEU A 73 -3.37 4.28 4.52
N HIS A 74 -4.19 5.11 3.88
CA HIS A 74 -4.16 6.56 4.10
C HIS A 74 -4.54 6.93 5.54
N GLU A 75 -5.54 6.27 6.13
CA GLU A 75 -5.89 6.47 7.53
C GLU A 75 -4.74 6.09 8.47
N MET A 76 -4.08 4.96 8.21
CA MET A 76 -2.91 4.53 8.97
C MET A 76 -1.74 5.52 8.86
N MET A 77 -1.51 6.09 7.68
CA MET A 77 -0.49 7.13 7.49
C MET A 77 -0.75 8.35 8.36
N SER A 78 -2.00 8.85 8.38
CA SER A 78 -2.36 9.98 9.23
C SER A 78 -2.09 9.70 10.72
N ARG A 79 -2.32 8.47 11.18
CA ARG A 79 -2.02 8.06 12.58
C ARG A 79 -0.52 7.95 12.84
N ILE A 80 0.24 7.39 11.91
CA ILE A 80 1.70 7.29 12.02
C ILE A 80 2.34 8.67 12.14
N GLU A 81 1.88 9.66 11.37
CA GLU A 81 2.37 11.03 11.46
C GLU A 81 2.12 11.66 12.84
N GLN A 82 0.94 11.43 13.41
CA GLN A 82 0.59 11.90 14.77
C GLN A 82 1.43 11.20 15.84
N LEU A 83 1.56 9.87 15.75
CA LEU A 83 2.41 9.08 16.64
C LEU A 83 3.87 9.51 16.56
N ARG A 84 4.37 9.80 15.36
CA ARG A 84 5.75 10.23 15.14
C ARG A 84 6.01 11.59 15.76
N THR A 85 5.08 12.53 15.60
CA THR A 85 5.13 13.85 16.25
C THR A 85 5.17 13.69 17.77
N THR A 86 4.25 12.89 18.31
CA THR A 86 4.17 12.59 19.75
C THR A 86 5.46 11.95 20.26
N SER A 87 6.00 10.95 19.55
CA SER A 87 7.24 10.27 19.96
C SER A 87 8.44 11.21 19.93
N ALA A 88 8.51 12.11 18.95
CA ALA A 88 9.57 13.12 18.87
C ALA A 88 9.48 14.14 20.01
N GLU A 89 8.28 14.57 20.38
CA GLU A 89 8.06 15.48 21.52
C GLU A 89 8.44 14.79 22.83
N ARG A 90 7.96 13.58 23.08
CA ARG A 90 8.31 12.78 24.25
C ARG A 90 9.80 12.49 24.35
N TYR A 91 10.45 12.24 23.21
CA TYR A 91 11.91 12.08 23.16
C TYR A 91 12.65 13.34 23.61
N ARG A 92 12.23 14.53 23.15
CA ARG A 92 12.80 15.81 23.57
C ARG A 92 12.54 16.10 25.05
N GLU A 93 11.32 15.82 25.53
CA GLU A 93 10.95 15.97 26.95
C GLU A 93 11.79 15.07 27.86
N ALA A 94 11.97 13.80 27.48
CA ALA A 94 12.66 12.81 28.30
C ALA A 94 14.18 13.06 28.42
N LEU A 95 14.80 13.68 27.41
CA LEU A 95 16.24 13.94 27.40
C LEU A 95 16.61 15.38 27.74
N GLY A 96 15.76 16.35 27.41
CA GLY A 96 16.03 17.77 27.64
C GLY A 96 17.40 18.20 27.11
N GLU A 97 18.20 18.82 27.98
CA GLU A 97 19.55 19.28 27.67
C GLU A 97 20.57 18.14 27.51
N GLU A 98 20.27 16.93 28.02
CA GLU A 98 21.17 15.79 27.92
C GLU A 98 21.11 15.07 26.56
N LYS A 99 20.26 15.53 25.64
CA LYS A 99 20.04 14.89 24.33
C LYS A 99 21.33 14.60 23.59
N ASP A 100 22.20 15.60 23.46
CA ASP A 100 23.45 15.45 22.69
C ASP A 100 24.40 14.47 23.36
N ALA A 101 24.51 14.51 24.70
CA ALA A 101 25.32 13.56 25.45
C ALA A 101 24.77 12.13 25.37
N PHE A 102 23.45 11.98 25.33
CA PHE A 102 22.77 10.70 25.16
C PHE A 102 23.00 10.10 23.77
N GLU A 103 22.89 10.90 22.70
CA GLU A 103 23.03 10.42 21.32
C GLU A 103 24.46 9.91 20.99
N GLN A 104 25.47 10.32 21.78
CA GLN A 104 26.86 9.87 21.64
C GLN A 104 27.14 8.51 22.31
N LEU A 105 26.21 8.00 23.13
CA LEU A 105 26.36 6.71 23.81
C LEU A 105 26.02 5.55 22.85
N ASP A 106 26.57 4.37 23.11
CA ASP A 106 26.12 3.13 22.48
C ASP A 106 24.70 2.74 22.93
N GLU A 107 24.01 1.86 22.20
CA GLU A 107 22.61 1.50 22.48
C GLU A 107 22.37 0.95 23.89
N ALA A 108 23.28 0.12 24.42
CA ALA A 108 23.11 -0.45 25.75
C ALA A 108 23.27 0.63 26.84
N SER A 109 24.22 1.54 26.64
CA SER A 109 24.39 2.71 27.49
C SER A 109 23.21 3.68 27.39
N GLN A 110 22.63 3.88 26.21
CA GLN A 110 21.42 4.68 26.03
C GLN A 110 20.23 4.08 26.77
N GLN A 111 19.97 2.79 26.58
CA GLN A 111 18.86 2.08 27.21
C GLN A 111 18.96 2.10 28.74
N SER A 112 20.16 1.99 29.30
CA SER A 112 20.38 2.03 30.75
C SER A 112 20.33 3.46 31.32
N ARG A 113 20.86 4.46 30.61
CA ARG A 113 20.90 5.85 31.08
C ARG A 113 19.52 6.52 31.08
N SER A 114 18.77 6.39 29.99
CA SER A 114 17.41 6.90 29.89
C SER A 114 16.55 5.88 29.13
N PRO A 115 15.93 4.92 29.85
CA PRO A 115 15.06 3.92 29.24
C PRO A 115 13.88 4.57 28.49
N GLU A 116 13.35 5.68 29.01
CA GLU A 116 12.25 6.40 28.39
C GLU A 116 12.66 7.11 27.10
N GLY A 117 13.76 7.87 27.13
CA GLY A 117 14.32 8.51 25.93
C GLY A 117 14.69 7.47 24.86
N TYR A 118 15.29 6.35 25.26
CA TYR A 118 15.59 5.25 24.37
C TYR A 118 14.33 4.66 23.72
N ARG A 119 13.26 4.40 24.48
CA ARG A 119 11.99 3.88 23.94
C ARG A 119 11.37 4.85 22.92
N HIS A 120 11.33 6.14 23.21
CA HIS A 120 10.75 7.13 22.28
C HIS A 120 11.60 7.30 21.02
N ARG A 121 12.93 7.16 21.13
CA ARG A 121 13.82 7.10 19.97
C ARG A 121 13.53 5.89 19.10
N GLN A 122 13.42 4.70 19.70
CA GLN A 122 13.11 3.46 18.99
C GLN A 122 11.73 3.53 18.31
N ALA A 123 10.71 3.99 19.02
CA ALA A 123 9.37 4.17 18.46
C ALA A 123 9.39 5.14 17.26
N PHE A 124 10.15 6.24 17.33
CA PHE A 124 10.26 7.17 16.20
C PHE A 124 10.84 6.51 14.95
N TYR A 125 11.90 5.72 15.08
CA TYR A 125 12.48 4.99 13.93
C TYR A 125 11.55 3.90 13.40
N GLN A 126 10.87 3.17 14.28
CA GLN A 126 9.89 2.16 13.89
C GLN A 126 8.71 2.78 13.11
N LEU A 127 8.23 3.95 13.54
CA LEU A 127 7.18 4.69 12.84
C LEU A 127 7.64 5.20 11.47
N ASP A 128 8.91 5.60 11.33
CA ASP A 128 9.48 5.97 10.03
C ASP A 128 9.53 4.76 9.09
N GLN A 129 9.95 3.59 9.58
CA GLN A 129 9.93 2.34 8.83
C GLN A 129 8.50 1.94 8.41
N LEU A 130 7.53 2.09 9.31
CA LEU A 130 6.12 1.84 9.01
C LEU A 130 5.59 2.75 7.89
N SER A 131 5.92 4.04 7.94
CA SER A 131 5.55 4.99 6.89
C SER A 131 6.11 4.55 5.53
N GLN A 132 7.38 4.16 5.47
CA GLN A 132 7.99 3.67 4.24
C GLN A 132 7.31 2.40 3.70
N GLN A 133 6.99 1.45 4.57
CA GLN A 133 6.28 0.23 4.19
C GLN A 133 4.88 0.49 3.67
N ILE A 134 4.13 1.42 4.29
CA ILE A 134 2.79 1.78 3.81
C ILE A 134 2.86 2.44 2.44
N HIS A 135 3.82 3.33 2.20
CA HIS A 135 4.00 3.93 0.87
C HIS A 135 4.32 2.88 -0.20
N GLN A 136 5.17 1.89 0.12
CA GLN A 136 5.45 0.78 -0.78
C GLN A 136 4.21 -0.09 -1.04
N LEU A 137 3.41 -0.32 -0.01
CA LEU A 137 2.17 -1.10 -0.12
C LEU A 137 1.11 -0.37 -0.95
N ASP A 138 0.93 0.94 -0.76
CA ASP A 138 0.01 1.75 -1.57
C ASP A 138 0.40 1.74 -3.05
N GLY A 139 1.70 1.89 -3.35
CA GLY A 139 2.22 1.75 -4.71
C GLY A 139 1.93 0.37 -5.31
N SER A 140 2.15 -0.70 -4.54
CA SER A 140 1.89 -2.07 -4.97
C SER A 140 0.40 -2.34 -5.24
N LEU A 141 -0.50 -1.74 -4.43
CA LEU A 141 -1.94 -1.81 -4.63
C LEU A 141 -2.40 -1.05 -5.88
N LEU A 142 -1.80 0.12 -6.13
CA LEU A 142 -2.08 0.91 -7.33
C LEU A 142 -1.68 0.15 -8.60
N ASP A 143 -0.48 -0.44 -8.61
CA ASP A 143 0.00 -1.25 -9.72
C ASP A 143 -0.87 -2.50 -9.93
N ALA A 144 -1.30 -3.16 -8.84
CA ALA A 144 -2.24 -4.28 -8.91
C ALA A 144 -3.54 -3.88 -9.60
N GLY A 145 -4.12 -2.75 -9.19
CA GLY A 145 -5.35 -2.22 -9.76
C GLY A 145 -5.22 -1.88 -11.24
N TYR A 146 -4.08 -1.28 -11.64
CA TYR A 146 -3.82 -0.94 -13.04
C TYR A 146 -3.71 -2.19 -13.93
N GLN A 147 -2.94 -3.20 -13.49
CA GLN A 147 -2.77 -4.44 -14.26
C GLN A 147 -4.10 -5.17 -14.46
N MET A 148 -4.94 -5.24 -13.43
CA MET A 148 -6.27 -5.84 -13.53
C MET A 148 -7.22 -5.05 -14.44
N GLY A 149 -7.08 -3.73 -14.50
CA GLY A 149 -7.82 -2.87 -15.44
C GLY A 149 -7.44 -3.14 -16.90
N ARG A 150 -6.15 -3.34 -17.20
CA ARG A 150 -5.68 -3.64 -18.56
C ARG A 150 -6.12 -5.00 -19.08
N SER A 151 -6.15 -6.03 -18.22
CA SER A 151 -6.54 -7.40 -18.63
C SER A 151 -7.99 -7.50 -19.13
N GLN A 152 -8.86 -6.54 -18.80
CA GLN A 152 -10.22 -6.44 -19.34
C GLN A 152 -10.33 -5.67 -20.65
N LEU A 153 -9.42 -4.74 -20.88
CA LEU A 153 -9.41 -3.91 -22.08
C LEU A 153 -8.62 -4.56 -23.22
N ALA A 154 -7.93 -5.68 -22.96
CA ALA A 154 -7.39 -6.49 -24.04
C ALA A 154 -8.58 -7.01 -24.87
N PRO A 155 -8.74 -6.56 -26.13
CA PRO A 155 -9.79 -7.10 -26.98
C PRO A 155 -9.58 -8.60 -27.06
N SER A 156 -10.65 -9.37 -26.85
CA SER A 156 -10.60 -10.81 -27.11
C SER A 156 -10.07 -10.97 -28.54
N ALA A 157 -8.97 -11.71 -28.70
CA ALA A 157 -8.49 -12.11 -30.01
C ALA A 157 -9.54 -13.06 -30.61
N GLY A 158 -10.60 -12.49 -31.16
CA GLY A 158 -11.84 -13.20 -31.50
C GLY A 158 -12.87 -12.33 -32.22
N GLU A 159 -12.89 -11.02 -32.00
CA GLU A 159 -13.61 -10.12 -32.90
C GLU A 159 -12.70 -9.78 -34.08
N ALA A 160 -12.70 -10.69 -35.07
CA ALA A 160 -12.39 -10.32 -36.42
C ALA A 160 -13.31 -9.13 -36.77
N VAL A 161 -12.73 -7.93 -36.81
CA VAL A 161 -13.33 -6.80 -37.48
C VAL A 161 -13.58 -7.28 -38.90
N GLU A 162 -14.84 -7.60 -39.22
CA GLU A 162 -15.30 -7.60 -40.60
C GLU A 162 -14.96 -6.21 -41.12
N THR A 163 -13.83 -6.13 -41.82
CA THR A 163 -13.54 -5.00 -42.69
C THR A 163 -14.68 -4.98 -43.68
N ASP A 164 -15.65 -4.12 -43.42
CA ASP A 164 -16.67 -3.74 -44.38
C ASP A 164 -15.91 -3.35 -45.65
N ALA A 165 -15.95 -4.24 -46.63
CA ALA A 165 -15.30 -4.05 -47.90
C ALA A 165 -16.04 -2.92 -48.59
N TYR A 166 -15.58 -1.69 -48.35
CA TYR A 166 -16.01 -0.51 -49.07
C TYR A 166 -15.56 -0.68 -50.51
N THR A 167 -16.42 -1.36 -51.27
CA THR A 167 -16.29 -1.54 -52.71
C THR A 167 -16.60 -0.17 -53.30
N VAL A 168 -15.56 0.66 -53.47
CA VAL A 168 -15.66 1.87 -54.29
C VAL A 168 -15.91 1.40 -55.71
N GLY A 169 -17.19 1.30 -56.05
CA GLY A 169 -17.65 1.17 -57.43
C GLY A 169 -17.15 2.38 -58.20
N THR A 170 -16.13 2.15 -59.03
CA THR A 170 -15.74 3.06 -60.09
C THR A 170 -16.69 2.76 -61.24
N GLU A 171 -17.88 3.36 -61.19
CA GLU A 171 -18.77 3.40 -62.35
C GLU A 171 -18.39 4.63 -63.18
N ASP A 172 -17.57 4.36 -64.20
CA ASP A 172 -17.44 5.11 -65.44
C ASP A 172 -18.85 5.46 -65.96
N ASP A 173 -19.27 6.73 -65.85
CA ASP A 173 -20.36 7.24 -66.69
C ASP A 173 -19.77 7.93 -67.92
N THR A 174 -19.92 7.19 -69.00
CA THR A 174 -19.52 7.46 -70.37
C THR A 174 -20.18 8.74 -70.90
N GLY A 175 -19.37 9.76 -71.13
CA GLY A 175 -19.70 10.81 -72.08
C GLY A 175 -19.73 10.24 -73.51
N LEU A 176 -20.89 10.28 -74.16
CA LEU A 176 -21.01 10.06 -75.60
C LEU A 176 -22.11 10.96 -76.20
N TYR A 177 -21.62 12.01 -76.87
CA TYR A 177 -22.15 12.75 -78.01
C TYR A 177 -23.64 12.60 -78.41
N SER A 178 -24.30 13.75 -78.49
CA SER A 178 -25.04 14.20 -79.70
C SER A 178 -25.04 15.73 -79.75
#